data_AF-T2M670-F1
#
_entry.id   AF-T2M670-F1
#
_cell.length_a   1.000
_cell.length_b   1.000
_cell.length_c   1.000
_cell.angle_alpha   90.00
_cell.angle_beta   90.00
_cell.angle_gamma   90.00
#
_symmetry.space_group_name_H-M   'P 1'
#
loop_
_entity.id
_entity.type
_entity.pdbx_description
1 polymer ?
#
loop_
_entity_poly.entity_id
_entity_poly.type
_entity_poly.pdbx_seq_one_letter_code
_entity_poly.pdbx_strand_id
1 'polypeptide(L)'
;MSLSKSVETLLEIYKERSKEQLETFLEEINAIISDEIIQIFDESNSLILISLCQCLYWVYSLKSERCLLLITQVTPVIIWLHYKSLVANVKEISCSVDALLLAIYNQVVNNQKLQKDPPLQVPNISIPSIYHKMLPSIDNTEVITPQPATMFKYLDKISVLNRTKVIHMVWLEFNKRISLCSESSIISCCNTIIRLSCSGFKFVPTVYTKSDIDVLQDYPRFKFDSMLVKDMVSSLYFIIYNGDSKLAYSALKCLHEKVSVIVCPESILATEALINLFELSQQSDGDFELSPLNPFDLKKKI
;
A
#
# COMPACT_ATOMS: atom_id res chain seq x y z
N MET A 1 3.99 0.67 28.92
CA MET A 1 2.97 0.72 27.86
C MET A 1 2.12 -0.53 28.02
N SER A 2 0.86 -0.40 28.43
CA SER A 2 -0.05 -1.55 28.53
C SER A 2 -0.45 -1.97 27.11
N LEU A 3 -0.27 -3.24 26.74
CA LEU A 3 -0.92 -3.75 25.53
C LEU A 3 -2.43 -3.57 25.69
N SER A 4 -3.12 -3.24 24.60
CA SER A 4 -4.58 -3.30 24.59
C SER A 4 -5.03 -4.74 24.86
N LYS A 5 -6.10 -4.91 25.65
CA LYS A 5 -6.68 -6.22 25.98
C LYS A 5 -6.94 -7.06 24.72
N SER A 6 -7.36 -6.44 23.63
CA SER A 6 -7.65 -7.12 22.35
C SER A 6 -6.40 -7.80 21.77
N VAL A 7 -5.24 -7.13 21.85
CA VAL A 7 -3.98 -7.66 21.32
C VAL A 7 -3.39 -8.70 22.25
N GLU A 8 -3.58 -8.56 23.56
CA GLU A 8 -3.24 -9.61 24.53
C GLU A 8 -4.04 -10.89 24.25
N THR A 9 -5.36 -10.78 24.06
CA THR A 9 -6.23 -11.91 23.69
C THR A 9 -5.80 -12.54 22.37
N LEU A 10 -5.46 -11.75 21.35
CA LEU A 10 -4.96 -12.26 20.07
C LEU A 10 -3.64 -13.03 20.24
N LEU A 11 -2.72 -12.54 21.08
CA LEU A 11 -1.47 -13.23 21.38
C LEU A 11 -1.69 -14.49 22.23
N GLU A 12 -2.70 -14.52 23.10
CA GLU A 12 -3.11 -15.72 23.84
C GLU A 12 -3.66 -16.79 22.92
N ILE A 13 -4.61 -16.45 22.04
CA ILE A 13 -5.14 -17.36 21.00
C ILE A 13 -3.99 -17.92 20.14
N TYR A 14 -3.03 -17.08 19.79
CA TYR A 14 -1.83 -17.50 19.06
C TYR A 14 -0.96 -18.49 19.83
N LYS A 15 -0.77 -18.30 21.15
CA LYS A 15 -0.04 -19.25 22.00
C LYS A 15 -0.75 -20.60 22.06
N GLU A 16 -2.07 -20.59 22.15
CA GLU A 16 -2.90 -21.80 22.18
C GLU A 16 -3.09 -22.45 20.79
N ARG A 17 -2.78 -21.72 19.71
CA ARG A 17 -2.95 -22.14 18.31
C ARG A 17 -4.38 -22.57 17.95
N SER A 18 -5.36 -22.03 18.65
CA SER A 18 -6.77 -22.34 18.47
C SER A 18 -7.34 -21.62 17.25
N LYS A 19 -7.68 -22.37 16.19
CA LYS A 19 -8.23 -21.79 14.95
C LYS A 19 -9.68 -21.35 15.09
N GLU A 20 -10.50 -22.14 15.78
CA GLU A 20 -11.94 -21.87 15.94
C GLU A 20 -12.19 -20.59 16.74
N GLN A 21 -11.44 -20.39 17.83
CA GLN A 21 -11.48 -19.15 18.60
C GLN A 21 -10.98 -17.95 17.78
N LEU A 22 -9.96 -18.13 16.93
CA LEU A 22 -9.49 -17.05 16.08
C LEU A 22 -10.55 -16.63 15.05
N GLU A 23 -11.18 -17.58 14.36
CA GLU A 23 -12.21 -17.25 13.36
C GLU A 23 -13.41 -16.54 14.01
N THR A 24 -13.81 -16.98 15.21
CA THR A 24 -14.87 -16.33 16.00
C THR A 24 -14.45 -14.91 16.42
N PHE A 25 -13.22 -14.74 16.89
CA PHE A 25 -12.67 -13.44 17.31
C PHE A 25 -12.50 -12.45 16.15
N LEU A 26 -12.09 -12.93 14.97
CA LEU A 26 -11.97 -12.11 13.76
C LEU A 26 -13.34 -11.69 13.20
N GLU A 27 -14.40 -12.45 13.46
CA GLU A 27 -15.77 -12.03 13.13
C GLU A 27 -16.21 -10.80 13.93
N GLU A 28 -15.68 -10.62 15.13
CA GLU A 28 -16.14 -9.58 16.06
C GLU A 28 -15.38 -8.25 15.94
N ILE A 29 -14.12 -8.24 15.45
CA ILE A 29 -13.20 -7.10 15.77
C ILE A 29 -12.31 -6.61 14.60
N ASN A 30 -12.49 -7.08 13.35
CA ASN A 30 -11.54 -6.79 12.24
C ASN A 30 -11.14 -5.30 12.03
N ALA A 31 -12.00 -4.32 12.33
CA ALA A 31 -11.64 -2.90 12.23
C ALA A 31 -10.87 -2.38 13.46
N ILE A 32 -11.26 -2.79 14.66
CA ILE A 32 -10.69 -2.30 15.93
C ILE A 32 -9.27 -2.88 16.13
N ILE A 33 -9.06 -4.16 15.78
CA ILE A 33 -7.74 -4.79 15.87
C ILE A 33 -6.72 -4.08 14.99
N SER A 34 -7.09 -3.68 13.77
CA SER A 34 -6.15 -3.05 12.83
C SER A 34 -5.61 -1.73 13.34
N ASP A 35 -6.47 -0.90 13.92
CA ASP A 35 -6.12 0.43 14.42
C ASP A 35 -5.18 0.34 15.63
N GLU A 36 -5.48 -0.56 16.57
CA GLU A 36 -4.62 -0.83 17.73
C GLU A 36 -3.27 -1.45 17.32
N ILE A 37 -3.27 -2.39 16.38
CA ILE A 37 -2.05 -3.00 15.86
C ILE A 37 -1.15 -1.94 15.19
N ILE A 38 -1.73 -1.06 14.38
CA ILE A 38 -0.98 0.03 13.72
C ILE A 38 -0.27 0.91 14.76
N GLN A 39 -0.96 1.28 15.84
CA GLN A 39 -0.35 2.07 16.93
C GLN A 39 0.78 1.31 17.63
N ILE A 40 0.58 0.02 17.94
CA ILE A 40 1.59 -0.83 18.59
C ILE A 40 2.85 -0.92 17.73
N PHE A 41 2.73 -1.03 16.42
CA PHE A 41 3.88 -1.09 15.51
C PHE A 41 4.76 0.17 15.55
N ASP A 42 4.18 1.32 15.86
CA ASP A 42 4.92 2.58 15.96
C ASP A 42 5.64 2.74 17.32
N GLU A 43 5.01 2.30 18.41
CA GLU A 43 5.40 2.65 19.78
C GLU A 43 6.06 1.52 20.60
N SER A 44 6.01 0.26 20.14
CA SER A 44 6.32 -0.91 20.99
C SER A 44 7.77 -1.39 20.99
N ASN A 45 8.13 -2.10 22.07
CA ASN A 45 9.42 -2.79 22.25
C ASN A 45 9.63 -3.96 21.27
N SER A 46 10.90 -4.30 21.02
CA SER A 46 11.34 -5.34 20.09
C SER A 46 10.67 -6.71 20.27
N LEU A 47 10.50 -7.19 21.50
CA LEU A 47 9.95 -8.51 21.81
C LEU A 47 8.45 -8.65 21.45
N ILE A 48 7.68 -7.59 21.69
CA ILE A 48 6.24 -7.55 21.36
C ILE A 48 6.08 -7.57 19.84
N LEU A 49 6.89 -6.78 19.13
CA LEU A 49 6.88 -6.72 17.68
C LEU A 49 7.22 -8.07 17.04
N ILE A 50 8.20 -8.80 17.58
CA ILE A 50 8.54 -10.16 17.10
C ILE A 50 7.34 -11.10 17.26
N SER A 51 6.74 -11.14 18.46
CA SER A 51 5.58 -12.00 18.76
C SER A 51 4.39 -11.68 17.86
N LEU A 52 4.13 -10.39 17.65
CA LEU A 52 3.07 -9.92 16.77
C LEU A 52 3.33 -10.29 15.31
N CYS A 53 4.54 -10.10 14.79
CA CYS A 53 4.89 -10.50 13.42
C CYS A 53 4.72 -12.01 13.20
N GLN A 54 5.13 -12.83 14.17
CA GLN A 54 4.94 -14.29 14.10
C GLN A 54 3.45 -14.68 14.18
N CYS A 55 2.68 -13.98 15.00
CA CYS A 55 1.23 -14.14 15.05
C CYS A 55 0.58 -13.80 13.70
N LEU A 56 0.89 -12.62 13.14
CA LEU A 56 0.40 -12.18 11.84
C LEU A 56 0.80 -13.14 10.71
N TYR A 57 2.02 -13.69 10.75
CA TYR A 57 2.44 -14.74 9.80
C TYR A 57 1.57 -15.98 9.90
N TRP A 58 1.25 -16.42 11.12
CA TRP A 58 0.34 -17.55 11.32
C TRP A 58 -1.08 -17.24 10.85
N VAL A 59 -1.62 -16.07 11.18
CA VAL A 59 -2.94 -15.60 10.72
C VAL A 59 -2.98 -15.58 9.19
N TYR A 60 -1.95 -15.04 8.54
CA TYR A 60 -1.81 -15.03 7.08
C TYR A 60 -1.79 -16.44 6.49
N SER A 61 -1.10 -17.37 7.15
CA SER A 61 -0.98 -18.76 6.72
C SER A 61 -2.31 -19.52 6.70
N LEU A 62 -3.36 -19.02 7.37
CA LEU A 62 -4.70 -19.61 7.36
C LEU A 62 -5.46 -19.39 6.03
N LYS A 63 -5.03 -18.42 5.21
CA LYS A 63 -5.58 -18.13 3.86
C LYS A 63 -7.09 -17.82 3.80
N SER A 64 -7.74 -17.56 4.92
CA SER A 64 -9.12 -17.03 4.95
C SER A 64 -9.14 -15.58 4.44
N GLU A 65 -10.16 -15.18 3.67
CA GLU A 65 -10.26 -13.82 3.12
C GLU A 65 -10.18 -12.73 4.20
N ARG A 66 -10.78 -12.97 5.37
CA ARG A 66 -10.75 -12.04 6.51
C ARG A 66 -9.35 -11.87 7.07
N CYS A 67 -8.61 -12.98 7.22
CA CYS A 67 -7.22 -12.96 7.62
C CYS A 67 -6.35 -12.21 6.60
N LEU A 68 -6.60 -12.41 5.31
CA LEU A 68 -5.89 -11.69 4.25
C LEU A 68 -6.19 -10.20 4.31
N LEU A 69 -7.45 -9.80 4.56
CA LEU A 69 -7.84 -8.40 4.70
C LEU A 69 -7.16 -7.75 5.91
N LEU A 70 -7.15 -8.41 7.07
CA LEU A 70 -6.47 -7.92 8.27
C LEU A 70 -4.98 -7.65 8.00
N ILE A 71 -4.29 -8.60 7.39
CA ILE A 71 -2.87 -8.45 7.04
C ILE A 71 -2.67 -7.35 5.99
N THR A 72 -3.61 -7.23 5.05
CA THR A 72 -3.60 -6.16 4.06
C THR A 72 -3.70 -4.79 4.75
N GLN A 73 -4.57 -4.62 5.74
CA GLN A 73 -4.74 -3.35 6.45
C GLN A 73 -3.46 -2.87 7.16
N VAL A 74 -2.66 -3.80 7.69
CA VAL A 74 -1.42 -3.49 8.43
C VAL A 74 -0.19 -3.43 7.49
N THR A 75 -0.36 -3.77 6.21
CA THR A 75 0.74 -3.87 5.23
C THR A 75 1.61 -2.62 5.12
N PRO A 76 1.07 -1.38 5.01
CA PRO A 76 1.91 -0.19 4.93
C PRO A 76 2.87 -0.06 6.13
N VAL A 77 2.36 -0.33 7.33
CA VAL A 77 3.12 -0.27 8.57
C VAL A 77 4.19 -1.36 8.65
N ILE A 78 3.89 -2.58 8.18
CA ILE A 78 4.89 -3.66 8.09
C ILE A 78 6.05 -3.26 7.16
N ILE A 79 5.77 -2.56 6.06
CA ILE A 79 6.80 -2.08 5.13
C ILE A 79 7.67 -1.02 5.80
N TRP A 80 7.07 -0.09 6.54
CA TRP A 80 7.82 0.87 7.35
C TRP A 80 8.66 0.16 8.42
N LEU A 81 8.11 -0.83 9.13
CA LEU A 81 8.83 -1.59 10.14
C LEU A 81 10.01 -2.36 9.55
N HIS A 82 9.85 -2.98 8.38
CA HIS A 82 10.94 -3.63 7.65
C HIS A 82 12.08 -2.63 7.46
N TYR A 83 11.77 -1.45 6.95
CA TYR A 83 12.77 -0.41 6.77
C TYR A 83 13.42 0.03 8.07
N LYS A 84 12.63 0.37 9.10
CA LYS A 84 13.11 0.76 10.43
C LYS A 84 14.02 -0.30 11.04
N SER A 85 13.68 -1.58 10.91
CA SER A 85 14.45 -2.70 11.45
C SER A 85 15.80 -2.90 10.78
N LEU A 86 15.89 -2.65 9.46
CA LEU A 86 17.15 -2.68 8.72
C LEU A 86 18.12 -1.60 9.21
N VAL A 87 17.59 -0.43 9.57
CA VAL A 87 18.39 0.70 10.07
C VAL A 87 18.88 0.44 11.49
N ALA A 88 17.98 -0.03 12.36
CA ALA A 88 18.31 -0.33 13.74
C ALA A 88 19.23 -1.56 13.91
N ASN A 89 19.51 -2.31 12.83
CA ASN A 89 20.30 -3.54 12.82
C ASN A 89 19.79 -4.62 13.82
N VAL A 90 18.49 -4.62 14.11
CA VAL A 90 17.87 -5.62 15.00
C VAL A 90 17.51 -6.86 14.19
N LYS A 91 18.41 -7.86 14.20
CA LYS A 91 18.31 -9.08 13.38
C LYS A 91 17.03 -9.90 13.62
N GLU A 92 16.56 -9.97 14.85
CA GLU A 92 15.40 -10.80 15.21
C GLU A 92 14.08 -10.24 14.67
N ILE A 93 13.90 -8.91 14.80
CA ILE A 93 12.73 -8.20 14.25
C ILE A 93 12.77 -8.27 12.72
N SER A 94 13.92 -7.93 12.12
CA SER A 94 14.06 -7.95 10.65
C SER A 94 13.78 -9.34 10.07
N CYS A 95 14.27 -10.42 10.69
CA CYS A 95 13.95 -11.78 10.26
C CYS A 95 12.45 -12.09 10.31
N SER A 96 11.77 -11.69 11.39
CA SER A 96 10.33 -11.94 11.56
C SER A 96 9.49 -11.15 10.55
N VAL A 97 9.86 -9.90 10.28
CA VAL A 97 9.20 -9.05 9.29
C VAL A 97 9.47 -9.55 7.87
N ASP A 98 10.71 -9.94 7.56
CA ASP A 98 11.10 -10.49 6.27
C ASP A 98 10.32 -11.76 5.95
N ALA A 99 10.13 -12.64 6.93
CA ALA A 99 9.34 -13.85 6.79
C ALA A 99 7.88 -13.54 6.42
N LEU A 100 7.26 -12.53 7.07
CA LEU A 100 5.91 -12.08 6.77
C LEU A 100 5.81 -11.49 5.36
N LEU A 101 6.71 -10.58 4.99
CA LEU A 101 6.74 -9.97 3.66
C LEU A 101 6.98 -11.01 2.55
N LEU A 102 7.86 -11.98 2.78
CA LEU A 102 8.10 -13.08 1.85
C LEU A 102 6.88 -13.99 1.69
N ALA A 103 6.15 -14.27 2.77
CA ALA A 103 4.92 -15.04 2.70
C ALA A 103 3.89 -14.35 1.80
N ILE A 104 3.70 -13.04 1.99
CA ILE A 104 2.78 -12.24 1.19
C ILE A 104 3.22 -12.24 -0.28
N TYR A 105 4.49 -11.92 -0.53
CA TYR A 105 5.06 -11.92 -1.88
C TYR A 105 4.85 -13.25 -2.60
N ASN A 106 5.25 -14.36 -1.97
CA ASN A 106 5.18 -15.68 -2.59
C ASN A 106 3.73 -16.11 -2.86
N GLN A 107 2.77 -15.69 -2.04
CA GLN A 107 1.36 -15.90 -2.31
C GLN A 107 0.87 -15.07 -3.51
N VAL A 108 1.27 -13.80 -3.63
CA VAL A 108 0.92 -12.98 -4.81
C VAL A 108 1.49 -13.60 -6.09
N VAL A 109 2.74 -14.06 -6.06
CA VAL A 109 3.36 -14.77 -7.19
C VAL A 109 2.63 -16.07 -7.51
N ASN A 110 2.18 -16.81 -6.50
CA ASN A 110 1.36 -18.01 -6.71
C ASN A 110 0.04 -17.68 -7.42
N ASN A 111 -0.65 -16.64 -6.95
CA ASN A 111 -1.93 -16.22 -7.50
C ASN A 111 -1.78 -15.77 -8.96
N GLN A 112 -0.72 -15.03 -9.30
CA GLN A 112 -0.42 -14.63 -10.68
C GLN A 112 -0.10 -15.83 -11.59
N LYS A 113 0.51 -16.90 -11.07
CA LYS A 113 0.75 -18.12 -11.86
C LYS A 113 -0.53 -18.91 -12.12
N LEU A 114 -1.47 -18.88 -11.17
CA LEU A 114 -2.78 -19.54 -11.27
C LEU A 114 -3.72 -18.75 -12.19
N GLN A 115 -3.69 -17.42 -12.11
CA GLN A 115 -4.45 -16.52 -12.98
C GLN A 115 -3.76 -16.41 -14.35
N LYS A 116 -4.18 -17.25 -15.30
CA LYS A 116 -3.88 -17.05 -16.73
C LYS A 116 -4.77 -15.93 -17.30
N ASP A 117 -4.77 -14.76 -16.67
CA ASP A 117 -5.55 -13.66 -17.18
C ASP A 117 -4.96 -13.26 -18.55
N PRO A 118 -5.79 -13.13 -19.59
CA PRO A 118 -5.30 -12.65 -20.87
C PRO A 118 -4.70 -11.26 -20.64
N PRO A 119 -3.62 -10.92 -21.36
CA PRO A 119 -3.02 -9.61 -21.20
C PRO A 119 -4.05 -8.50 -21.45
N LEU A 120 -4.02 -7.46 -20.61
CA LEU A 120 -4.92 -6.31 -20.73
C LEU A 120 -4.81 -5.73 -22.14
N GLN A 121 -5.90 -5.76 -22.90
CA GLN A 121 -5.96 -5.17 -24.23
C GLN A 121 -6.19 -3.66 -24.08
N VAL A 122 -5.32 -2.86 -24.68
CA VAL A 122 -5.49 -1.41 -24.71
C VAL A 122 -6.72 -1.09 -25.58
N PRO A 123 -7.74 -0.38 -25.07
CA PRO A 123 -8.89 -0.01 -25.87
C PRO A 123 -8.49 0.83 -27.08
N ASN A 124 -9.03 0.51 -28.27
CA ASN A 124 -8.78 1.24 -29.50
C ASN A 124 -10.09 1.89 -29.99
N ILE A 125 -10.09 3.20 -30.23
CA ILE A 125 -11.25 3.95 -30.74
C ILE A 125 -11.67 3.45 -32.13
N SER A 126 -10.75 2.88 -32.90
CA SER A 126 -11.02 2.27 -34.20
C SER A 126 -11.78 0.95 -34.09
N ILE A 127 -11.80 0.32 -32.91
CA ILE A 127 -12.57 -0.89 -32.63
C ILE A 127 -13.84 -0.47 -31.88
N PRO A 128 -15.05 -0.84 -32.35
CA PRO A 128 -16.26 -0.50 -31.63
C PRO A 128 -16.24 -1.10 -30.22
N SER A 129 -16.65 -0.32 -29.23
CA SER A 129 -16.77 -0.75 -27.84
C SER A 129 -18.20 -0.62 -27.36
N ILE A 130 -18.46 -1.03 -26.12
CA ILE A 130 -19.76 -0.84 -25.47
C ILE A 130 -20.12 0.66 -25.38
N TYR A 131 -19.13 1.56 -25.39
CA TYR A 131 -19.32 3.00 -25.25
C TYR A 131 -19.40 3.76 -26.57
N HIS A 132 -18.91 3.20 -27.68
CA HIS A 132 -18.87 3.93 -28.96
C HIS A 132 -18.97 3.01 -30.18
N LYS A 133 -19.58 3.54 -31.24
CA LYS A 133 -19.56 2.92 -32.57
C LYS A 133 -18.32 3.39 -33.35
N MET A 134 -17.82 2.54 -34.25
CA MET A 134 -16.65 2.84 -35.08
C MET A 134 -16.90 4.09 -35.95
N LEU A 135 -15.95 5.03 -35.92
CA LEU A 135 -15.95 6.20 -36.80
C LEU A 135 -15.42 5.77 -38.19
N PRO A 136 -16.12 6.10 -39.30
CA PRO A 136 -15.85 5.55 -40.63
C PRO A 136 -14.53 5.98 -41.29
N SER A 137 -13.66 6.73 -40.60
CA SER A 137 -12.47 7.36 -41.20
C SER A 137 -11.19 7.24 -40.38
N ILE A 138 -11.11 6.28 -39.45
CA ILE A 138 -9.89 6.02 -38.67
C ILE A 138 -9.33 4.65 -39.09
N ASP A 139 -8.56 4.64 -40.17
CA ASP A 139 -7.69 3.52 -40.52
C ASP A 139 -6.38 3.68 -39.75
N ASN A 140 -6.21 2.94 -38.64
CA ASN A 140 -4.93 2.86 -37.94
C ASN A 140 -4.56 1.40 -37.63
N THR A 141 -3.41 1.00 -38.18
CA THR A 141 -2.83 -0.35 -38.22
C THR A 141 -1.94 -0.71 -37.02
N GLU A 142 -2.12 -0.09 -35.86
CA GLU A 142 -1.26 -0.36 -34.70
C GLU A 142 -2.04 -1.11 -33.61
N VAL A 143 -1.99 -2.43 -33.69
CA VAL A 143 -2.30 -3.28 -32.54
C VAL A 143 -1.13 -3.13 -31.57
N ILE A 144 -1.31 -2.31 -30.53
CA ILE A 144 -0.37 -2.27 -29.41
C ILE A 144 -0.37 -3.68 -28.81
N THR A 145 0.69 -4.44 -29.09
CA THR A 145 0.89 -5.73 -28.45
C THR A 145 1.09 -5.49 -26.97
N PRO A 146 0.28 -6.11 -26.10
CA PRO A 146 0.47 -5.95 -24.68
C PRO A 146 1.86 -6.44 -24.30
N GLN A 147 2.57 -5.66 -23.47
CA GLN A 147 3.85 -6.09 -22.95
C GLN A 147 3.65 -7.40 -22.16
N PRO A 148 4.54 -8.39 -22.34
CA PRO A 148 4.45 -9.63 -21.59
C PRO A 148 4.56 -9.30 -20.10
N ALA A 149 3.61 -9.81 -19.30
CA ALA A 149 3.65 -9.68 -17.86
C ALA A 149 5.00 -10.21 -17.35
N THR A 150 5.75 -9.39 -16.59
CA THR A 150 6.99 -9.82 -15.95
C THR A 150 6.69 -11.00 -15.04
N MET A 151 7.17 -12.19 -15.41
CA MET A 151 6.96 -13.39 -14.60
C MET A 151 7.83 -13.32 -13.34
N PHE A 152 7.20 -13.09 -12.20
CA PHE A 152 7.87 -13.12 -10.91
C PHE A 152 8.13 -14.56 -10.45
N LYS A 153 9.25 -14.77 -9.75
CA LYS A 153 9.68 -16.08 -9.24
C LYS A 153 9.53 -16.12 -7.73
N TYR A 154 9.36 -17.33 -7.18
CA TYR A 154 9.41 -17.52 -5.73
C TYR A 154 10.76 -17.07 -5.17
N LEU A 155 10.72 -16.51 -3.97
CA LEU A 155 11.90 -16.05 -3.25
C LEU A 155 11.95 -16.69 -1.87
N ASP A 156 13.13 -17.20 -1.51
CA ASP A 156 13.39 -17.76 -0.18
C ASP A 156 13.92 -16.70 0.80
N LYS A 157 14.48 -15.59 0.29
CA LYS A 157 15.09 -14.54 1.10
C LYS A 157 14.99 -13.15 0.47
N ILE A 158 14.79 -12.13 1.31
CA ILE A 158 14.92 -10.73 0.94
C ILE A 158 16.40 -10.32 0.91
N SER A 159 16.82 -9.76 -0.21
CA SER A 159 18.16 -9.25 -0.50
C SER A 159 18.05 -7.80 -0.98
N VAL A 160 19.17 -7.07 -0.98
CA VAL A 160 19.21 -5.68 -1.45
C VAL A 160 18.73 -5.53 -2.90
N LEU A 161 18.90 -6.57 -3.72
CA LEU A 161 18.53 -6.57 -5.14
C LEU A 161 17.02 -6.81 -5.38
N ASN A 162 16.36 -7.59 -4.52
CA ASN A 162 14.95 -7.95 -4.68
C ASN A 162 14.01 -7.20 -3.73
N ARG A 163 14.51 -6.55 -2.67
CA ARG A 163 13.68 -5.90 -1.64
C ARG A 163 12.64 -4.93 -2.21
N THR A 164 13.02 -4.08 -3.16
CA THR A 164 12.09 -3.11 -3.76
C THR A 164 11.01 -3.81 -4.59
N LYS A 165 11.34 -4.94 -5.24
CA LYS A 165 10.37 -5.77 -5.97
C LYS A 165 9.41 -6.49 -5.02
N VAL A 166 9.90 -6.99 -3.89
CA VAL A 166 9.07 -7.59 -2.83
C VAL A 166 8.08 -6.55 -2.32
N ILE A 167 8.58 -5.36 -1.95
CA ILE A 167 7.75 -4.26 -1.46
C ILE A 167 6.72 -3.83 -2.50
N HIS A 168 7.10 -3.69 -3.79
CA HIS A 168 6.18 -3.40 -4.89
C HIS A 168 5.03 -4.41 -4.96
N MET A 169 5.32 -5.71 -5.00
CA MET A 169 4.28 -6.73 -5.10
C MET A 169 3.36 -6.79 -3.88
N VAL A 170 3.91 -6.58 -2.69
CA VAL A 170 3.14 -6.49 -1.44
C VAL A 170 2.24 -5.24 -1.45
N TRP A 171 2.76 -4.11 -1.93
CA TRP A 171 1.99 -2.87 -2.06
C TRP A 171 0.87 -2.98 -3.12
N LEU A 172 1.15 -3.65 -4.23
CA LEU A 172 0.15 -3.94 -5.26
C LEU A 172 -1.01 -4.77 -4.68
N GLU A 173 -0.72 -5.75 -3.83
CA GLU A 173 -1.75 -6.53 -3.16
C GLU A 173 -2.58 -5.70 -2.18
N PHE A 174 -1.97 -4.70 -1.54
CA PHE A 174 -2.68 -3.69 -0.76
C PHE A 174 -3.62 -2.86 -1.63
N ASN A 175 -3.15 -2.36 -2.77
CA ASN A 175 -3.96 -1.56 -3.69
C ASN A 175 -5.20 -2.30 -4.21
N LYS A 176 -5.13 -3.63 -4.40
CA LYS A 176 -6.29 -4.42 -4.81
C LYS A 176 -7.43 -4.43 -3.78
N ARG A 177 -7.14 -4.20 -2.51
CA ARG A 177 -8.12 -4.25 -1.41
C ARG A 177 -8.24 -2.93 -0.65
N ILE A 178 -7.63 -1.85 -1.15
CA ILE A 178 -7.57 -0.56 -0.45
C ILE A 178 -8.96 -0.02 -0.08
N SER A 179 -9.98 -0.30 -0.91
CA SER A 179 -11.37 0.09 -0.67
C SER A 179 -12.05 -0.65 0.50
N LEU A 180 -11.46 -1.73 0.98
CA LEU A 180 -11.95 -2.54 2.11
C LEU A 180 -11.15 -2.27 3.40
N CYS A 181 -10.16 -1.39 3.35
CA CYS A 181 -9.32 -1.06 4.49
C CYS A 181 -10.01 -0.06 5.44
N SER A 182 -9.64 -0.10 6.73
CA SER A 182 -10.10 0.88 7.71
C SER A 182 -9.50 2.27 7.44
N GLU A 183 -10.10 3.31 8.02
CA GLU A 183 -9.58 4.68 7.95
C GLU A 183 -8.16 4.79 8.52
N SER A 184 -7.89 4.13 9.65
CA SER A 184 -6.54 4.15 10.23
C SER A 184 -5.51 3.44 9.34
N SER A 185 -5.91 2.39 8.61
CA SER A 185 -5.03 1.77 7.60
C SER A 185 -4.70 2.76 6.48
N ILE A 186 -5.70 3.50 6.00
CA ILE A 186 -5.53 4.56 4.98
C ILE A 186 -4.59 5.66 5.49
N ILE A 187 -4.78 6.15 6.72
CA ILE A 187 -3.90 7.13 7.36
C ILE A 187 -2.48 6.57 7.48
N SER A 188 -2.34 5.31 7.92
CA SER A 188 -1.04 4.64 8.03
C SER A 188 -0.31 4.51 6.69
N CYS A 189 -1.06 4.34 5.60
CA CYS A 189 -0.53 4.33 4.24
C CYS A 189 0.10 5.69 3.88
N CYS A 190 -0.64 6.79 4.08
CA CYS A 190 -0.10 8.14 3.86
C CYS A 190 1.14 8.41 4.71
N ASN A 191 1.07 8.08 6.00
CA ASN A 191 2.18 8.26 6.95
C ASN A 191 3.41 7.45 6.52
N THR A 192 3.21 6.22 6.06
CA THR A 192 4.29 5.36 5.54
C THR A 192 4.96 5.98 4.31
N ILE A 193 4.17 6.48 3.35
CA ILE A 193 4.71 7.13 2.15
C ILE A 193 5.52 8.37 2.53
N ILE A 194 5.03 9.19 3.47
CA ILE A 194 5.75 10.37 3.97
C ILE A 194 7.07 9.95 4.61
N ARG A 195 7.04 8.98 5.53
CA ARG A 195 8.25 8.49 6.23
C ARG A 195 9.29 7.94 5.26
N LEU A 196 8.87 7.14 4.28
CA LEU A 196 9.78 6.60 3.25
C LEU A 196 10.36 7.71 2.37
N SER A 197 9.56 8.71 2.00
CA SER A 197 9.97 9.82 1.14
C SER A 197 10.95 10.77 1.85
N CYS A 198 10.67 11.11 3.11
CA CYS A 198 11.50 12.02 3.91
C CYS A 198 12.75 11.35 4.50
N SER A 199 12.83 10.01 4.55
CA SER A 199 13.99 9.30 5.10
C SER A 199 15.33 9.72 4.46
N GLY A 200 16.22 10.29 5.27
CA GLY A 200 17.53 10.80 4.84
C GLY A 200 17.49 12.11 4.04
N PHE A 201 16.40 12.88 4.13
CA PHE A 201 16.18 14.19 3.52
C PHE A 201 15.58 15.19 4.51
N LYS A 202 15.74 16.49 4.24
CA LYS A 202 15.16 17.59 5.03
C LYS A 202 13.87 18.14 4.42
N PHE A 203 13.01 17.26 3.89
CA PHE A 203 11.71 17.67 3.38
C PHE A 203 10.79 17.96 4.56
N VAL A 204 10.10 19.10 4.55
CA VAL A 204 9.12 19.44 5.59
C VAL A 204 7.72 19.29 5.00
N PRO A 205 7.00 18.18 5.26
CA PRO A 205 5.60 18.07 4.92
C PRO A 205 4.82 19.17 5.64
N THR A 206 3.77 19.68 4.99
CA THR A 206 2.90 20.72 5.57
C THR A 206 2.16 20.28 6.84
N VAL A 207 1.98 18.97 7.03
CA VAL A 207 1.17 18.38 8.12
C VAL A 207 2.02 17.91 9.31
N TYR A 208 3.33 17.68 9.12
CA TYR A 208 4.19 17.14 10.17
C TYR A 208 4.94 18.22 10.92
N THR A 209 5.14 17.99 12.22
CA THR A 209 5.99 18.87 13.03
C THR A 209 7.47 18.67 12.66
N LYS A 210 8.27 19.73 12.78
CA LYS A 210 9.72 19.66 12.47
C LYS A 210 10.43 18.56 13.28
N SER A 211 10.02 18.33 14.52
CA SER A 211 10.59 17.32 15.41
C SER A 211 10.43 15.89 14.90
N ASP A 212 9.30 15.54 14.27
CA ASP A 212 9.07 14.19 13.75
C ASP A 212 9.98 13.88 12.55
N ILE A 213 10.32 14.92 11.78
CA ILE A 213 11.11 14.84 10.56
C ILE A 213 12.61 14.82 10.88
N ASP A 214 13.03 15.51 11.94
CA ASP A 214 14.42 15.49 12.38
C ASP A 214 14.87 14.07 12.73
N VAL A 215 13.98 13.26 13.34
CA VAL A 215 14.24 11.83 13.57
C VAL A 215 14.41 11.06 12.25
N LEU A 216 13.67 11.40 11.20
CA LEU A 216 13.74 10.74 9.89
C LEU A 216 14.98 11.13 9.08
N GLN A 217 15.62 12.27 9.38
CA GLN A 217 16.87 12.67 8.74
C GLN A 217 18.02 11.71 9.07
N ASP A 218 18.00 11.11 10.26
CA ASP A 218 19.01 10.15 10.72
C ASP A 218 18.85 8.77 10.07
N TYR A 219 17.71 8.51 9.41
CA TYR A 219 17.51 7.27 8.66
C TYR A 219 18.28 7.35 7.34
N PRO A 220 18.80 6.22 6.82
CA PRO A 220 19.33 6.17 5.48
C PRO A 220 18.26 6.53 4.45
N ARG A 221 18.68 6.71 3.21
CA ARG A 221 17.77 7.04 2.11
C ARG A 221 17.10 5.79 1.58
N PHE A 222 15.77 5.75 1.60
CA PHE A 222 15.03 4.69 0.93
C PHE A 222 15.20 4.80 -0.60
N LYS A 223 15.43 3.65 -1.26
CA LYS A 223 15.55 3.56 -2.72
C LYS A 223 14.19 3.28 -3.33
N PHE A 224 13.69 4.24 -4.09
CA PHE A 224 12.47 4.09 -4.87
C PHE A 224 12.77 3.48 -6.25
N ASP A 225 11.80 2.73 -6.75
CA ASP A 225 11.75 2.21 -8.12
C ASP A 225 10.45 2.72 -8.78
N SER A 226 10.43 2.87 -10.11
CA SER A 226 9.30 3.48 -10.80
C SER A 226 8.00 2.69 -10.62
N MET A 227 8.08 1.35 -10.54
CA MET A 227 6.93 0.49 -10.28
C MET A 227 6.32 0.75 -8.89
N LEU A 228 7.16 0.84 -7.86
CA LEU A 228 6.70 1.12 -6.49
C LEU A 228 6.08 2.52 -6.38
N VAL A 229 6.65 3.53 -7.03
CA VAL A 229 6.08 4.88 -7.01
C VAL A 229 4.72 4.91 -7.67
N LYS A 230 4.54 4.24 -8.82
CA LYS A 230 3.22 4.15 -9.49
C LYS A 230 2.16 3.54 -8.57
N ASP A 231 2.51 2.50 -7.83
CA ASP A 231 1.59 1.90 -6.86
C ASP A 231 1.26 2.84 -5.72
N MET A 232 2.24 3.57 -5.18
CA MET A 232 2.01 4.57 -4.14
C MET A 232 1.13 5.71 -4.64
N VAL A 233 1.35 6.20 -5.87
CA VAL A 233 0.50 7.21 -6.51
C VAL A 233 -0.93 6.68 -6.69
N SER A 234 -1.10 5.41 -7.05
CA SER A 234 -2.43 4.78 -7.12
C SER A 234 -3.12 4.73 -5.76
N SER A 235 -2.39 4.44 -4.68
CA SER A 235 -2.95 4.50 -3.32
C SER A 235 -3.37 5.92 -2.96
N LEU A 236 -2.50 6.91 -3.21
CA LEU A 236 -2.77 8.31 -2.90
C LEU A 236 -3.94 8.86 -3.72
N TYR A 237 -4.05 8.48 -4.99
CA TYR A 237 -5.20 8.82 -5.82
C TYR A 237 -6.50 8.32 -5.16
N PHE A 238 -6.55 7.05 -4.76
CA PHE A 238 -7.71 6.51 -4.06
C PHE A 238 -8.02 7.31 -2.78
N ILE A 239 -7.01 7.59 -1.96
CA ILE A 239 -7.20 8.25 -0.65
C ILE A 239 -7.61 9.72 -0.82
N ILE A 240 -7.08 10.43 -1.82
CA ILE A 240 -7.44 11.82 -2.12
C ILE A 240 -8.95 11.98 -2.31
N TYR A 241 -9.61 10.98 -2.89
CA TYR A 241 -11.04 11.05 -3.22
C TYR A 241 -11.94 10.21 -2.31
N ASN A 242 -11.39 9.35 -1.45
CA ASN A 242 -12.18 8.45 -0.60
C ASN A 242 -11.78 8.51 0.90
N GLY A 243 -10.80 9.32 1.28
CA GLY A 243 -10.31 9.44 2.66
C GLY A 243 -9.83 10.86 2.98
N ASP A 244 -8.77 10.98 3.78
CA ASP A 244 -8.19 12.28 4.13
C ASP A 244 -7.38 12.85 2.96
N SER A 245 -8.04 13.71 2.18
CA SER A 245 -7.47 14.38 1.02
C SER A 245 -6.29 15.27 1.36
N LYS A 246 -6.29 15.93 2.53
CA LYS A 246 -5.22 16.83 2.95
C LYS A 246 -3.96 16.05 3.29
N LEU A 247 -4.11 14.97 4.06
CA LEU A 247 -2.99 14.10 4.41
C LEU A 247 -2.41 13.42 3.16
N ALA A 248 -3.27 12.90 2.28
CA ALA A 248 -2.82 12.26 1.04
C ALA A 248 -2.12 13.23 0.08
N TYR A 249 -2.63 14.46 -0.07
CA TYR A 249 -1.96 15.49 -0.87
C TYR A 249 -0.61 15.91 -0.26
N SER A 250 -0.50 16.00 1.07
CA SER A 250 0.79 16.21 1.74
C SER A 250 1.78 15.07 1.46
N ALA A 251 1.31 13.82 1.54
CA ALA A 251 2.10 12.64 1.20
C ALA A 251 2.56 12.64 -0.26
N LEU A 252 1.68 13.05 -1.18
CA LEU A 252 1.98 13.18 -2.60
C LEU A 252 3.06 14.23 -2.86
N LYS A 253 3.03 15.38 -2.17
CA LYS A 253 4.09 16.39 -2.26
C LYS A 253 5.44 15.86 -1.80
N CYS A 254 5.48 15.16 -0.66
CA CYS A 254 6.72 14.55 -0.18
C CYS A 254 7.27 13.50 -1.16
N LEU A 255 6.39 12.68 -1.73
CA LEU A 255 6.75 11.69 -2.73
C LEU A 255 7.28 12.38 -4.01
N HIS A 256 6.62 13.45 -4.47
CA HIS A 256 7.04 14.24 -5.62
C HIS A 256 8.44 14.83 -5.42
N GLU A 257 8.69 15.53 -4.30
CA GLU A 257 10.01 16.09 -4.01
C GLU A 257 11.10 15.01 -4.01
N LYS A 258 10.80 13.86 -3.41
CA LYS A 258 11.70 12.71 -3.36
C LYS A 258 12.06 12.19 -4.76
N VAL A 259 11.08 11.98 -5.64
CA VAL A 259 11.33 11.43 -6.99
C VAL A 259 11.96 12.46 -7.92
N SER A 260 11.71 13.75 -7.68
CA SER A 260 12.38 14.87 -8.35
C SER A 260 13.87 14.91 -8.00
N VAL A 261 14.24 14.72 -6.72
CA VAL A 261 15.64 14.65 -6.30
C VAL A 261 16.37 13.42 -6.84
N ILE A 262 15.68 12.27 -6.95
CA ILE A 262 16.27 11.04 -7.52
C ILE A 262 16.26 11.08 -9.06
N VAL A 263 15.59 12.07 -9.67
CA VAL A 263 15.45 12.24 -11.13
C VAL A 263 14.87 10.99 -11.78
N CYS A 264 13.64 10.63 -11.39
CA CYS A 264 12.90 9.50 -11.97
C CYS A 264 11.74 10.01 -12.86
N PRO A 265 11.90 10.12 -14.19
CA PRO A 265 10.96 10.84 -15.06
C PRO A 265 9.53 10.28 -15.05
N GLU A 266 9.36 8.95 -15.12
CA GLU A 266 8.03 8.32 -15.09
C GLU A 266 7.29 8.61 -13.78
N SER A 267 8.04 8.62 -12.68
CA SER A 267 7.53 8.90 -11.34
C SER A 267 7.18 10.38 -11.16
N ILE A 268 8.02 11.27 -11.70
CA ILE A 268 7.76 12.71 -11.71
C ILE A 268 6.48 12.99 -12.49
N LEU A 269 6.34 12.42 -13.70
CA LEU A 269 5.13 12.58 -14.51
C LEU A 269 3.87 12.10 -13.77
N ALA A 270 3.91 10.91 -13.17
CA ALA A 270 2.77 10.35 -12.46
C ALA A 270 2.36 11.19 -11.24
N THR A 271 3.34 11.64 -10.44
CA THR A 271 3.07 12.48 -9.27
C THR A 271 2.57 13.87 -9.67
N GLU A 272 3.18 14.49 -10.67
CA GLU A 272 2.81 15.81 -11.20
C GLU A 272 1.40 15.80 -11.82
N ALA A 273 1.06 14.75 -12.57
CA ALA A 273 -0.27 14.60 -13.14
C ALA A 273 -1.35 14.57 -12.03
N LEU A 274 -1.09 13.85 -10.93
CA LEU A 274 -2.02 13.78 -9.81
C LEU A 274 -2.10 15.10 -9.03
N ILE A 275 -0.98 15.80 -8.84
CA ILE A 275 -0.96 17.13 -8.22
C ILE A 275 -1.84 18.10 -9.01
N ASN A 276 -1.63 18.18 -10.32
CA ASN A 276 -2.42 19.05 -11.20
C ASN A 276 -3.90 18.66 -11.19
N LEU A 277 -4.23 17.37 -11.21
CA LEU A 277 -5.62 16.91 -11.12
C LEU A 277 -6.29 17.35 -9.81
N PHE A 278 -5.58 17.23 -8.69
CA PHE A 278 -6.10 17.67 -7.39
C PHE A 278 -6.29 19.19 -7.36
N GLU A 279 -5.31 19.97 -7.82
CA GLU A 279 -5.40 21.43 -7.82
C GLU A 279 -6.52 21.95 -8.73
N LEU A 280 -6.72 21.33 -9.89
CA LEU A 280 -7.86 21.62 -10.76
C LEU A 280 -9.19 21.34 -10.06
N SER A 281 -9.30 20.22 -9.33
CA SER A 281 -10.53 19.89 -8.58
C SER A 281 -10.85 20.89 -7.47
N GLN A 282 -9.84 21.55 -6.90
CA GLN A 282 -10.04 22.61 -5.89
C GLN A 282 -10.43 23.95 -6.52
N GLN A 283 -10.05 24.19 -7.78
CA GLN A 283 -10.41 25.42 -8.51
C GLN A 283 -11.81 25.35 -9.12
N SER A 284 -12.35 24.16 -9.34
CA SER A 284 -13.63 23.92 -10.01
C SER A 284 -14.86 23.96 -9.11
N ASP A 285 -14.76 24.48 -7.87
CA ASP A 285 -15.87 24.68 -6.90
C ASP A 285 -17.05 25.53 -7.45
N GLY A 286 -17.03 25.95 -8.72
CA GLY A 286 -18.08 26.68 -9.41
C GLY A 286 -19.01 25.86 -10.32
N ASP A 287 -18.54 24.94 -11.17
CA ASP A 287 -19.39 24.43 -12.28
C ASP A 287 -18.99 23.05 -12.88
N PHE A 288 -17.98 22.35 -12.36
CA PHE A 288 -17.60 21.02 -12.85
C PHE A 288 -17.49 20.02 -11.69
N GLU A 289 -18.42 19.06 -11.62
CA GLU A 289 -18.30 17.85 -10.81
C GLU A 289 -17.16 16.98 -11.37
N LEU A 290 -15.91 17.39 -11.14
CA LEU A 290 -14.69 16.61 -11.38
C LEU A 290 -14.34 15.70 -10.19
N SER A 291 -15.19 15.65 -9.17
CA SER A 291 -15.15 14.58 -8.17
C SER A 291 -15.28 13.25 -8.92
N PRO A 292 -14.26 12.38 -8.94
CA PRO A 292 -14.42 11.05 -9.51
C PRO A 292 -15.61 10.40 -8.81
N LEU A 293 -16.54 9.87 -9.60
CA LEU A 293 -17.75 9.22 -9.14
C LEU A 293 -17.43 8.35 -7.93
N ASN A 294 -17.89 8.78 -6.76
CA ASN A 294 -17.78 7.98 -5.56
C ASN A 294 -18.53 6.67 -5.84
N PRO A 295 -17.87 5.50 -5.83
CA PRO A 295 -18.54 4.23 -6.10
C PRO A 295 -19.68 3.94 -5.10
N PHE A 296 -19.70 4.62 -3.95
CA PHE A 296 -20.79 4.57 -2.98
C PHE A 296 -22.00 5.45 -3.34
N ASP A 297 -21.85 6.47 -4.19
CA ASP A 297 -22.96 7.32 -4.65
C ASP A 297 -23.79 6.67 -5.76
N LEU A 298 -23.30 5.61 -6.40
CA LEU A 298 -24.05 4.83 -7.39
C LEU A 298 -25.25 4.07 -6.78
N LYS A 299 -25.25 3.82 -5.47
CA LYS A 299 -26.38 3.17 -4.78
C LYS A 299 -27.57 4.11 -4.50
N LYS A 300 -27.42 5.42 -4.68
CA LYS A 300 -28.50 6.40 -4.45
C LYS A 300 -29.34 6.71 -5.70
N LYS A 301 -29.00 6.14 -6.86
CA LYS A 301 -29.66 6.42 -8.15
C LYS A 301 -30.28 5.19 -8.84
N ILE A 302 -30.55 4.12 -8.10
CA ILE A 302 -31.36 2.98 -8.58
C ILE A 302 -32.57 2.82 -7.66
#